data_AF-A0A6J5WU62-F1
#
_entry.id   AF-A0A6J5WU62-F1
#
_cell.length_a   1.000
_cell.length_b   1.000
_cell.length_c   1.000
_cell.angle_alpha   90.00
_cell.angle_beta   90.00
_cell.angle_gamma   90.00
#
_symmetry.space_group_name_H-M   'P 1'
#
loop_
_entity.id
_entity.type
_entity.pdbx_description
1 polymer ?
#
loop_
_entity_poly.entity_id
_entity_poly.type
_entity_poly.pdbx_seq_one_letter_code
_entity_poly.pdbx_strand_id
1 'polypeptide(L)'
;MNVEITGVPGMEGLLHRQDLPGFCRVKQADHPSLQFAINETETLKRASALILDTVYELDAPCISHMALTFPKIYTLGPLHALLNSQIGDMSRGLASHGSLWKKRPKLHDMA
;
A
#
# COMPACT_ATOMS: atom_id res chain seq x y z
N MET A 1 7.59 -8.94 -21.91
CA MET A 1 7.69 -7.61 -22.53
C MET A 1 7.34 -6.58 -21.47
N ASN A 2 8.19 -5.57 -21.31
CA ASN A 2 7.91 -4.42 -20.44
C ASN A 2 6.88 -3.54 -21.17
N VAL A 3 5.62 -3.60 -20.75
CA VAL A 3 4.52 -2.86 -21.37
C VAL A 3 4.09 -1.78 -20.40
N GLU A 4 4.29 -0.52 -20.79
CA GLU A 4 3.78 0.63 -20.07
C GLU A 4 2.25 0.57 -20.00
N ILE A 5 1.70 0.92 -18.84
CA ILE A 5 0.27 1.03 -18.61
C ILE A 5 -0.12 2.49 -18.80
N THR A 6 -1.03 2.72 -19.73
CA THR A 6 -1.57 4.05 -20.03
C THR A 6 -2.98 4.19 -19.46
N GLY A 7 -3.45 5.44 -19.30
CA GLY A 7 -4.82 5.73 -18.84
C GLY A 7 -5.03 5.68 -17.32
N VAL A 8 -3.94 5.72 -16.53
CA VAL A 8 -4.00 5.89 -15.07
C VAL A 8 -3.51 7.30 -14.73
N PRO A 9 -4.43 8.26 -14.46
CA PRO A 9 -4.05 9.65 -14.20
C PRO A 9 -3.10 9.79 -13.00
N GLY A 10 -2.02 10.53 -13.18
CA GLY A 10 -0.99 10.76 -12.15
C GLY A 10 0.06 9.66 -12.03
N MET A 11 0.06 8.69 -12.94
CA MET A 11 1.02 7.58 -13.00
C MET A 11 1.63 7.39 -14.41
N GLU A 12 1.56 8.43 -15.25
CA GLU A 12 2.05 8.41 -16.62
C GLU A 12 3.56 8.13 -16.69
N GLY A 13 3.98 7.18 -17.54
CA GLY A 13 5.38 6.80 -17.66
C GLY A 13 5.98 6.04 -16.47
N LEU A 14 5.21 5.82 -15.39
CA LEU A 14 5.69 5.18 -14.16
C LEU A 14 5.25 3.72 -14.04
N LEU A 15 4.03 3.39 -14.46
CA LEU A 15 3.47 2.05 -14.30
C LEU A 15 3.74 1.16 -15.50
N HIS A 16 4.32 -0.01 -15.24
CA HIS A 16 4.43 -1.07 -16.22
C HIS A 16 3.69 -2.33 -15.75
N ARG A 17 3.31 -3.20 -16.70
CA ARG A 17 2.62 -4.46 -16.42
C ARG A 17 3.33 -5.32 -15.37
N GLN A 18 4.66 -5.27 -15.32
CA GLN A 18 5.48 -6.03 -14.36
C GLN A 18 5.41 -5.47 -12.93
N ASP A 19 5.10 -4.19 -12.77
CA ASP A 19 5.03 -3.50 -11.47
C ASP A 19 3.71 -3.80 -10.74
N LEU A 20 2.67 -4.19 -11.49
CA LEU A 20 1.37 -4.53 -10.91
C LEU A 20 1.44 -5.77 -10.00
N PRO A 21 0.54 -5.90 -9.01
CA PRO A 21 0.39 -7.14 -8.26
C PRO A 21 0.04 -8.34 -9.17
N GLY A 22 0.36 -9.56 -8.71
CA GLY A 22 0.10 -10.79 -9.47
C GLY A 22 -1.37 -10.98 -9.85
N PHE A 23 -2.30 -10.56 -8.97
CA PHE A 23 -3.73 -10.65 -9.23
C PHE A 23 -4.21 -9.73 -10.37
N CYS A 24 -3.47 -8.67 -10.70
CA CYS A 24 -3.78 -7.81 -11.85
C CYS A 24 -3.24 -8.36 -13.19
N ARG A 25 -2.36 -9.36 -13.16
CA ARG A 25 -1.71 -9.91 -14.37
C ARG A 25 -2.37 -11.18 -14.91
N VAL A 26 -3.52 -11.56 -14.36
CA VAL A 26 -4.30 -12.73 -14.76
C VAL A 26 -4.79 -12.63 -16.20
N LYS A 27 -5.03 -13.78 -16.84
CA LYS A 27 -5.48 -13.83 -18.25
C LYS A 27 -6.99 -13.62 -18.40
N GLN A 28 -7.75 -14.02 -17.40
CA GLN A 28 -9.21 -14.03 -17.44
C GLN A 28 -9.75 -12.96 -16.49
N ALA A 29 -10.74 -12.21 -16.96
CA ALA A 29 -11.33 -11.10 -16.20
C ALA A 29 -12.14 -11.58 -14.99
N ASP A 30 -12.68 -12.80 -15.03
CA ASP A 30 -13.46 -13.44 -13.97
C ASP A 30 -12.58 -14.11 -12.89
N HIS A 31 -11.26 -13.97 -12.96
CA HIS A 31 -10.37 -14.56 -11.97
C HIS A 31 -10.72 -14.05 -10.55
N PRO A 32 -10.92 -14.93 -9.56
CA PRO A 32 -11.47 -14.54 -8.26
C PRO A 32 -10.70 -13.43 -7.53
N SER A 33 -9.36 -13.44 -7.60
CA SER A 33 -8.54 -12.41 -6.95
C SER A 33 -8.64 -11.03 -7.62
N LEU A 34 -8.85 -10.99 -8.94
CA LEU A 34 -9.08 -9.74 -9.67
C LEU A 34 -10.47 -9.19 -9.34
N GLN A 35 -11.48 -10.05 -9.36
CA GLN A 35 -12.86 -9.70 -8.98
C GLN A 35 -12.95 -9.19 -7.54
N PHE A 36 -12.23 -9.84 -6.62
CA PHE A 36 -12.11 -9.36 -5.25
C PHE A 36 -11.52 -7.95 -5.18
N ALA A 37 -10.38 -7.70 -5.82
CA ALA A 37 -9.73 -6.38 -5.81
C ALA A 37 -10.62 -5.28 -6.40
N ILE A 38 -11.35 -5.58 -7.47
CA ILE A 38 -12.32 -4.65 -8.07
C ILE A 38 -13.46 -4.35 -7.09
N ASN A 39 -14.07 -5.38 -6.49
CA ASN A 39 -15.17 -5.21 -5.55
C ASN A 39 -14.77 -4.41 -4.29
N GLU A 40 -13.59 -4.68 -3.73
CA GLU A 40 -13.05 -3.93 -2.60
C GLU A 40 -12.80 -2.47 -2.98
N THR A 41 -12.24 -2.20 -4.17
CA THR A 41 -11.99 -0.84 -4.65
C THR A 41 -13.29 -0.06 -4.86
N GLU A 42 -14.33 -0.70 -5.42
CA GLU A 42 -15.65 -0.08 -5.56
C GLU A 42 -16.32 0.18 -4.21
N THR A 43 -16.14 -0.73 -3.25
CA THR A 43 -16.63 -0.55 -1.87
C THR A 43 -15.92 0.58 -1.16
N LEU A 44 -14.62 0.75 -1.40
CA LEU A 44 -13.79 1.80 -0.80
C LEU A 44 -14.31 3.21 -1.12
N LYS A 45 -15.00 3.42 -2.25
CA LYS A 45 -15.61 4.72 -2.60
C LYS A 45 -16.66 5.20 -1.58
N ARG A 46 -17.20 4.30 -0.75
CA ARG A 46 -18.14 4.63 0.33
C ARG A 46 -17.45 4.98 1.65
N ALA A 47 -16.12 4.88 1.72
CA ALA A 47 -15.36 5.22 2.92
C ALA A 47 -15.48 6.72 3.24
N SER A 48 -15.55 7.05 4.52
CA SER A 48 -15.56 8.43 4.99
C SER A 48 -14.19 9.12 4.85
N ALA A 49 -13.10 8.33 4.82
CA ALA A 49 -11.74 8.78 4.58
C ALA A 49 -10.82 7.62 4.18
N LEU A 50 -9.71 7.94 3.52
CA LEU A 50 -8.57 7.05 3.31
C LEU A 50 -7.41 7.44 4.21
N ILE A 51 -6.70 6.45 4.74
CA ILE A 51 -5.42 6.64 5.42
C ILE A 51 -4.38 5.88 4.61
N LEU A 52 -3.37 6.61 4.13
CA LEU A 52 -2.28 6.07 3.34
C LEU A 52 -0.97 6.25 4.11
N ASP A 53 -0.19 5.17 4.20
CA ASP A 53 1.17 5.20 4.75
C ASP A 53 2.16 5.70 3.67
N THR A 54 1.99 6.97 3.29
CA THR A 54 2.88 7.69 2.36
C THR A 54 3.03 9.14 2.81
N VAL A 55 3.99 9.86 2.23
CA VAL A 55 4.11 11.32 2.33
C VAL A 55 3.49 11.95 1.08
N TYR A 56 2.74 13.04 1.26
CA TYR A 56 1.98 13.64 0.16
C TYR A 56 2.86 14.00 -1.04
N GLU A 57 4.04 14.57 -0.79
CA GLU A 57 4.97 15.03 -1.81
C GLU A 57 5.49 13.90 -2.72
N LEU A 58 5.53 12.67 -2.23
CA LEU A 58 6.02 11.52 -2.99
C LEU A 58 5.02 11.09 -4.06
N ASP A 59 3.73 11.08 -3.72
CA ASP A 59 2.64 10.56 -4.57
C ASP A 59 1.63 11.66 -4.95
N ALA A 60 2.04 12.93 -4.91
CA ALA A 60 1.14 14.09 -5.04
C ALA A 60 0.25 14.04 -6.30
N PRO A 61 0.74 13.65 -7.50
CA PRO A 61 -0.11 13.55 -8.69
C PRO A 61 -1.20 12.49 -8.52
N CYS A 62 -0.85 11.29 -8.05
CA CYS A 62 -1.79 10.20 -7.81
C CYS A 62 -2.83 10.56 -6.73
N ILE A 63 -2.38 11.11 -5.60
CA ILE A 63 -3.26 11.52 -4.49
C ILE A 63 -4.24 12.62 -4.94
N SER A 64 -3.79 13.57 -5.77
CA SER A 64 -4.64 14.64 -6.29
C SER A 64 -5.78 14.10 -7.16
N HIS A 65 -5.51 13.06 -7.96
CA HIS A 65 -6.55 12.37 -8.71
C HIS A 65 -7.48 11.53 -7.82
N MET A 66 -6.95 10.86 -6.78
CA MET A 66 -7.76 10.14 -5.81
C MET A 66 -8.72 11.07 -5.05
N ALA A 67 -8.29 12.29 -4.73
CA ALA A 67 -9.10 13.29 -4.01
C ALA A 67 -10.37 13.71 -4.79
N LEU A 68 -10.45 13.43 -6.09
CA LEU A 68 -11.67 13.63 -6.88
C LEU A 68 -12.77 12.60 -6.55
N THR A 69 -12.38 11.43 -6.03
CA THR A 69 -13.28 10.34 -5.68
C THR A 69 -13.53 10.25 -4.18
N PHE A 70 -12.50 10.47 -3.36
CA PHE A 70 -12.58 10.30 -1.90
C PHE A 70 -12.69 11.64 -1.19
N PRO A 71 -13.66 11.83 -0.27
CA PRO A 71 -13.88 13.12 0.37
C PRO A 71 -12.74 13.55 1.28
N LYS A 72 -11.96 12.60 1.82
CA LYS A 72 -10.83 12.86 2.72
C LYS A 72 -9.74 11.82 2.50
N ILE A 73 -8.49 12.26 2.39
CA ILE A 73 -7.30 11.41 2.29
C ILE A 73 -6.27 11.94 3.29
N TYR A 74 -5.75 11.06 4.13
CA TYR A 74 -4.70 11.35 5.11
C TYR A 74 -3.44 10.58 4.75
N THR A 75 -2.36 11.29 4.46
CA THR A 75 -1.02 10.74 4.23
C THR A 75 -0.24 10.80 5.53
N LEU A 76 -0.17 9.69 6.27
CA LEU A 76 0.44 9.64 7.61
C LEU A 76 1.84 9.00 7.63
N GLY A 77 2.43 8.82 6.44
CA GLY A 77 3.66 8.06 6.28
C GLY A 77 4.95 8.87 6.47
N PRO A 78 6.08 8.17 6.66
CA PRO A 78 6.15 6.75 7.00
C PRO A 78 5.75 6.52 8.47
N LEU A 79 4.77 5.62 8.72
CA LEU A 79 4.21 5.36 10.05
C LEU A 79 5.28 4.99 11.09
N HIS A 80 6.35 4.32 10.67
CA HIS A 80 7.48 4.00 11.55
C HIS A 80 8.20 5.25 12.08
N ALA A 81 8.42 6.26 11.23
CA ALA A 81 9.03 7.52 11.66
C ALA A 81 8.09 8.28 12.61
N LEU A 82 6.78 8.28 12.31
CA LEU A 82 5.76 8.86 13.17
C LEU A 82 5.78 8.20 14.56
N LEU A 83 5.83 6.87 14.63
CA LEU A 83 5.91 6.12 15.89
C LEU A 83 7.16 6.49 16.70
N ASN A 84 8.33 6.55 16.05
CA ASN A 84 9.59 6.91 16.71
C ASN A 84 9.55 8.33 17.29
N SER A 85 8.92 9.26 16.57
CA SER A 85 8.79 10.66 17.03
C SER A 85 7.90 10.81 18.26
N GLN A 86 6.89 9.94 18.43
CA GLN A 86 5.92 10.00 19.54
C GLN A 86 6.37 9.24 20.80
N ILE A 87 7.13 8.16 20.66
CA ILE A 87 7.49 7.24 21.77
C ILE A 87 8.89 7.50 22.34
N GLY A 88 9.74 8.29 21.66
CA GLY A 88 11.11 8.57 22.11
C GLY A 88 12.00 7.30 22.18
N ASP A 89 12.97 7.28 23.10
CA ASP A 89 14.03 6.25 23.19
C ASP A 89 13.53 4.84 23.62
N MET A 90 12.27 4.71 24.04
CA MET A 90 11.58 3.42 24.25
C MET A 90 11.39 2.62 22.94
N SER A 91 11.60 3.26 21.78
CA SER A 91 11.43 2.70 20.44
C SER A 91 12.52 1.71 20.00
N ARG A 92 13.73 1.72 20.59
CA ARG A 92 14.81 0.83 20.11
C ARG A 92 14.45 -0.66 20.19
N GLY A 93 13.59 -1.04 21.15
CA GLY A 93 13.08 -2.41 21.30
C GLY A 93 11.83 -2.74 20.49
N LEU A 94 10.97 -1.75 20.17
CA LEU A 94 9.69 -1.98 19.46
C LEU A 94 9.76 -1.64 17.97
N ALA A 95 10.43 -0.55 17.63
CA ALA A 95 10.41 0.02 16.28
C ALA A 95 11.42 -0.67 15.35
N SER A 96 12.50 -1.26 15.88
CA SER A 96 13.44 -2.07 15.08
C SER A 96 12.80 -3.33 14.47
N HIS A 97 11.58 -3.67 14.88
CA HIS A 97 10.84 -4.81 14.39
C HIS A 97 9.62 -4.33 13.60
N GLY A 98 9.82 -3.84 12.37
CA GLY A 98 8.76 -3.62 11.38
C GLY A 98 7.94 -4.88 11.01
N SER A 99 8.10 -5.97 11.76
CA SER A 99 7.23 -7.13 11.75
C SER A 99 6.09 -6.94 12.76
N LEU A 100 4.88 -6.69 12.27
CA LEU A 100 3.61 -6.80 13.03
C LEU A 100 3.35 -8.23 13.58
N TRP A 101 4.24 -9.18 13.32
CA TRP A 101 4.14 -10.56 13.76
C TRP A 101 5.22 -10.88 14.80
N LYS A 102 4.79 -11.50 15.90
CA LYS A 102 5.72 -12.06 16.90
C LYS A 102 6.51 -13.18 16.22
N LYS A 103 7.81 -12.97 16.00
CA LYS A 103 8.72 -14.05 15.57
C LYS A 103 8.65 -15.16 16.61
N ARG A 104 8.19 -16.34 16.22
CA ARG A 104 8.39 -17.55 17.04
C ARG A 104 9.88 -17.86 17.03
N PRO A 105 10.49 -18.20 18.18
CA PRO A 105 11.87 -18.63 18.20
C PRO A 105 12.02 -19.82 17.24
N LYS A 106 13.05 -19.74 16.38
CA LYS A 106 13.44 -20.86 15.52
C LYS A 106 13.94 -21.96 16.45
N LEU A 107 13.21 -23.08 16.50
CA LEU A 107 13.72 -24.30 17.11
C LEU A 107 14.75 -24.88 16.12
N HIS A 108 16.02 -24.56 16.32
CA HIS A 108 17.11 -25.36 15.79
C HIS A 108 18.01 -25.77 16.95
N ASP A 109 18.34 -27.05 16.89
CA ASP A 109 19.34 -27.81 17.63
C ASP A 109 18.96 -28.33 19.01
N MET A 110 18.47 -29.57 19.01
CA MET A 110 19.16 -30.67 19.69
C MET A 110 18.88 -31.98 18.93
N ALA A 111 19.97 -32.57 18.43
CA ALA A 111 20.23 -33.98 18.08
C ALA A 111 19.07 -34.88 17.61
#